data_AF-A0A1M3IBI9-F1
#
_entry.id   AF-A0A1M3IBI9-F1
#
_cell.length_a   1.000
_cell.length_b   1.000
_cell.length_c   1.000
_cell.angle_alpha   90.00
_cell.angle_beta   90.00
_cell.angle_gamma   90.00
#
_symmetry.space_group_name_H-M   'P 1'
#
loop_
_entity.id
_entity.type
_entity.pdbx_description
1 polymer ?
#
loop_
_entity_poly.entity_id
_entity_poly.type
_entity_poly.pdbx_seq_one_letter_code
_entity_poly.pdbx_strand_id
1 'polypeptide(L)'
;MITDLDKRIDRAEKNLQRKLEWISRVDTRVSFIAGVAIAMLGVLANAFSRIICWEWYHYAVFYSAAAFLFVSLFYLYKSQNPKILAPNESLIFFGTIAKMKFDDFKSKFSNTSPEDYFDDLLHQVHINSEILCEKFYYLKSSITWIIIAVIPWLIALYFAGLY
;
A
#
# COMPACT_ATOMS: atom_id res chain seq x y z
N MET A 1 -6.64 -31.71 -26.77
CA MET A 1 -5.39 -32.01 -26.04
C MET A 1 -4.83 -30.67 -25.58
N ILE A 2 -4.74 -30.42 -24.27
CA ILE A 2 -4.25 -29.12 -23.76
C ILE A 2 -2.75 -29.02 -24.12
N THR A 3 -2.36 -27.95 -24.80
CA THR A 3 -0.97 -27.74 -25.21
C THR A 3 -0.08 -27.42 -24.00
N ASP A 4 1.25 -27.53 -24.15
CA ASP A 4 2.17 -27.10 -23.09
C ASP A 4 2.02 -25.59 -22.79
N LEU A 5 1.80 -24.78 -23.84
CA LEU A 5 1.58 -23.36 -23.73
C LEU A 5 0.32 -23.03 -22.91
N ASP A 6 -0.80 -23.71 -23.15
CA ASP A 6 -2.04 -23.53 -22.38
C ASP A 6 -1.81 -23.78 -20.88
N LYS A 7 -1.02 -24.80 -20.52
CA LYS A 7 -0.68 -25.08 -19.11
C LYS A 7 0.20 -23.99 -18.51
N ARG A 8 1.09 -23.39 -19.30
CA ARG A 8 1.96 -22.30 -18.84
C ARG A 8 1.17 -21.01 -18.65
N ILE A 9 0.22 -20.72 -19.56
CA ILE A 9 -0.73 -19.61 -19.45
C ILE A 9 -1.54 -19.74 -18.15
N ASP A 10 -2.18 -20.89 -17.90
CA ASP A 10 -2.95 -21.13 -16.67
C ASP A 10 -2.12 -20.89 -15.38
N ARG A 11 -0.85 -21.33 -15.38
CA ARG A 11 0.06 -21.06 -14.26
C ARG A 11 0.38 -19.58 -14.10
N ALA A 12 0.58 -18.86 -15.20
CA ALA A 12 0.89 -17.43 -15.20
C ALA A 12 -0.32 -16.60 -14.73
N GLU A 13 -1.53 -16.89 -15.23
CA GLU A 13 -2.78 -16.29 -14.76
C GLU A 13 -2.99 -16.51 -13.25
N LYS A 14 -2.81 -17.75 -12.76
CA LYS A 14 -2.88 -18.05 -11.33
C LYS A 14 -1.83 -17.31 -10.51
N ASN A 15 -0.65 -17.05 -11.08
CA ASN A 15 0.39 -16.29 -10.40
C ASN A 15 0.01 -14.80 -10.34
N LEU A 16 -0.43 -14.23 -11.46
CA LEU A 16 -0.91 -12.85 -11.53
C LEU A 16 -2.06 -12.62 -10.55
N GLN A 17 -3.05 -13.51 -10.53
CA GLN A 17 -4.17 -13.46 -9.59
C GLN A 17 -3.69 -13.43 -8.14
N ARG A 18 -2.74 -14.29 -7.77
CA ARG A 18 -2.13 -14.28 -6.43
C ARG A 18 -1.50 -12.93 -6.10
N LYS A 19 -0.82 -12.27 -7.04
CA LYS A 19 -0.24 -10.93 -6.82
C LYS A 19 -1.31 -9.88 -6.58
N LEU A 20 -2.37 -9.86 -7.39
CA LEU A 20 -3.50 -8.95 -7.23
C LEU A 20 -4.19 -9.13 -5.87
N GLU A 21 -4.39 -10.37 -5.44
CA GLU A 21 -4.91 -10.65 -4.10
C GLU A 21 -3.98 -10.16 -2.98
N TRP A 22 -2.66 -10.34 -3.13
CA TRP A 22 -1.70 -9.83 -2.16
C TRP A 22 -1.69 -8.30 -2.09
N ILE A 23 -1.84 -7.60 -3.22
CA ILE A 23 -2.00 -6.15 -3.25
C ILE A 23 -3.25 -5.74 -2.44
N SER A 24 -4.39 -6.36 -2.69
CA SER A 24 -5.64 -6.11 -1.93
C SER A 24 -5.47 -6.35 -0.42
N ARG A 25 -4.79 -7.44 -0.04
CA ARG A 25 -4.47 -7.74 1.37
C ARG A 25 -3.58 -6.67 2.00
N VAL A 26 -2.59 -6.15 1.27
CA VAL A 26 -1.73 -5.07 1.75
C VAL A 26 -2.52 -3.77 1.91
N ASP A 27 -3.35 -3.39 0.93
CA ASP A 27 -4.14 -2.16 0.99
C ASP A 27 -5.14 -2.17 2.16
N THR A 28 -5.70 -3.34 2.48
CA THR A 28 -6.54 -3.54 3.68
C THR A 28 -5.74 -3.29 4.96
N ARG A 29 -4.52 -3.84 5.07
CA ARG A 29 -3.64 -3.62 6.23
C ARG A 29 -3.20 -2.17 6.34
N VAL A 30 -2.87 -1.52 5.24
CA VAL A 30 -2.52 -0.09 5.20
C VAL A 30 -3.66 0.76 5.76
N SER A 31 -4.90 0.50 5.32
CA SER A 31 -6.08 1.21 5.81
C SER A 31 -6.31 0.99 7.31
N PHE A 32 -6.15 -0.25 7.78
CA PHE A 32 -6.24 -0.57 9.21
C PHE A 32 -5.20 0.19 10.04
N ILE A 33 -3.93 0.16 9.63
CA ILE A 33 -2.82 0.82 10.34
C ILE A 33 -2.99 2.36 10.30
N ALA A 34 -3.50 2.92 9.20
CA ALA A 34 -3.83 4.34 9.12
C ALA A 34 -4.91 4.72 10.14
N GLY A 35 -5.96 3.92 10.26
CA GLY A 35 -7.01 4.10 11.27
C GLY A 35 -6.46 4.09 12.70
N VAL A 36 -5.55 3.16 13.01
CA VAL A 36 -4.86 3.13 14.32
C VAL A 36 -4.05 4.40 14.57
N ALA A 37 -3.24 4.84 13.59
CA ALA A 37 -2.43 6.04 13.74
C ALA A 37 -3.28 7.32 13.92
N ILE A 38 -4.38 7.45 13.18
CA ILE A 38 -5.33 8.58 13.31
C ILE A 38 -6.01 8.54 14.69
N ALA A 39 -6.43 7.37 15.16
CA ALA A 39 -7.02 7.22 16.49
C ALA A 39 -6.01 7.60 17.58
N MET A 40 -4.76 7.14 17.49
CA MET A 40 -3.70 7.52 18.42
C MET A 40 -3.45 9.04 18.43
N LEU A 41 -3.46 9.70 17.26
CA LEU A 41 -3.38 11.16 17.16
C LEU A 41 -4.57 11.86 17.82
N GLY A 42 -5.79 11.35 17.65
CA GLY A 42 -6.98 11.89 18.30
C GLY A 42 -6.91 11.80 19.82
N VAL A 43 -6.48 10.65 20.34
CA VAL A 43 -6.26 10.46 21.79
C VAL A 43 -5.14 11.38 22.28
N LEU A 44 -4.06 11.52 21.52
CA LEU A 44 -2.95 12.43 21.85
C LEU A 44 -3.41 13.89 21.88
N ALA A 45 -4.27 14.32 20.95
CA ALA A 45 -4.85 15.66 20.93
C ALA A 45 -5.75 15.92 22.15
N ASN A 46 -6.54 14.93 22.56
CA ASN A 46 -7.33 14.99 23.79
C ASN A 46 -6.44 15.00 25.06
N ALA A 47 -5.35 14.25 25.07
CA ALA A 47 -4.38 14.28 26.16
C ALA A 47 -3.72 15.67 26.27
N PHE A 48 -3.40 16.29 25.13
CA PHE A 48 -2.77 17.60 25.06
C PHE A 48 -3.66 18.68 25.71
N SER A 49 -4.98 18.66 25.50
CA SER A 49 -5.89 19.67 26.07
C SER A 49 -6.10 19.55 27.59
N ARG A 50 -5.67 18.44 28.21
CA ARG A 50 -5.82 18.20 29.66
C ARG A 50 -4.68 18.77 30.49
N ILE A 51 -3.53 19.06 29.87
CA ILE A 51 -2.37 19.58 30.59
C ILE A 51 -2.56 21.09 30.84
N ILE A 52 -2.64 21.45 32.12
CA ILE A 52 -2.84 22.83 32.57
C ILE A 52 -1.50 23.59 32.62
N CYS A 53 -0.46 22.96 33.16
CA CYS A 53 0.87 23.55 33.33
C CYS A 53 1.87 22.85 32.41
N TRP A 54 2.41 23.59 31.44
CA TRP A 54 3.33 23.06 30.46
C TRP A 54 4.79 23.31 30.84
N GLU A 55 5.49 22.23 31.15
CA GLU A 55 6.96 22.22 31.17
C GLU A 55 7.54 21.79 29.81
N TRP A 56 8.80 22.16 29.56
CA TRP A 56 9.48 21.89 28.27
C TRP A 56 9.49 20.41 27.87
N TYR A 57 9.58 19.49 28.84
CA TYR A 57 9.61 18.04 28.57
C TYR A 57 8.25 17.50 28.11
N HIS A 58 7.13 18.13 28.49
CA HIS A 58 5.82 17.76 27.96
C HIS A 58 5.78 18.03 26.46
N TYR A 59 6.20 19.22 26.03
CA TYR A 59 6.28 19.53 24.60
C TYR A 59 7.16 18.53 23.85
N ALA A 60 8.33 18.18 24.40
CA ALA A 60 9.23 17.20 23.79
C ALA A 60 8.55 15.83 23.59
N VAL A 61 7.83 15.34 24.58
CA VAL A 61 7.13 14.04 24.51
C VAL A 61 5.95 14.09 23.53
N PHE A 62 5.09 15.12 23.60
CA PHE A 62 3.93 15.23 22.72
C PHE A 62 4.33 15.42 21.25
N TYR A 63 5.29 16.30 20.96
CA TYR A 63 5.73 16.53 19.59
C TYR A 63 6.51 15.33 19.03
N SER A 64 7.29 14.60 19.83
CA SER A 64 7.95 13.38 19.36
C SER A 64 6.94 12.27 19.04
N ALA A 65 5.94 12.04 19.90
CA ALA A 65 4.85 11.09 19.61
C ALA A 65 4.10 11.46 18.33
N ALA A 66 3.71 12.73 18.19
CA ALA A 66 3.04 13.22 16.99
C ALA A 66 3.93 13.07 15.74
N ALA A 67 5.22 13.42 15.82
CA ALA A 67 6.15 13.33 14.71
C ALA A 67 6.29 11.88 14.21
N PHE A 68 6.46 10.91 15.10
CA PHE A 68 6.56 9.49 14.70
C PHE A 68 5.25 8.98 14.08
N LEU A 69 4.09 9.39 14.60
CA LEU A 69 2.80 9.06 14.00
C LEU A 69 2.63 9.69 12.61
N PHE A 70 3.05 10.94 12.41
CA PHE A 70 3.04 11.59 11.09
C PHE A 70 4.02 10.92 10.10
N VAL A 71 5.22 10.54 10.54
CA VAL A 71 6.17 9.78 9.71
C VAL A 71 5.55 8.44 9.30
N SER A 72 4.87 7.74 10.22
CA SER A 72 4.14 6.51 9.88
C SER A 72 3.06 6.75 8.82
N LEU A 73 2.21 7.77 9.00
CA LEU A 73 1.17 8.13 8.04
C LEU A 73 1.76 8.49 6.67
N PHE A 74 2.91 9.17 6.64
CA PHE A 74 3.61 9.47 5.40
C PHE A 74 4.06 8.20 4.66
N TYR A 75 4.58 7.20 5.36
CA TYR A 75 4.91 5.90 4.76
C TYR A 75 3.66 5.16 4.25
N LEU A 76 2.54 5.20 4.98
CA LEU A 76 1.27 4.61 4.50
C LEU A 76 0.80 5.30 3.23
N TYR A 77 0.86 6.63 3.18
CA TYR A 77 0.54 7.41 1.98
C TYR A 77 1.44 6.99 0.80
N LYS A 78 2.74 6.80 1.02
CA LYS A 78 3.66 6.28 -0.01
C LYS A 78 3.28 4.87 -0.48
N SER A 79 2.79 4.00 0.40
CA SER A 79 2.29 2.66 0.05
C SER A 79 1.03 2.69 -0.83
N GLN A 80 0.17 3.70 -0.66
CA GLN A 80 -1.07 3.84 -1.44
C GLN A 80 -0.88 4.52 -2.78
N ASN A 81 0.17 5.34 -2.95
CA ASN A 81 0.40 6.05 -4.20
C ASN A 81 0.59 5.05 -5.35
N PRO A 82 -0.34 5.04 -6.34
CA PRO A 82 -0.31 4.05 -7.39
C PRO A 82 0.88 4.31 -8.31
N LYS A 83 1.81 3.35 -8.36
CA LYS A 83 2.79 3.31 -9.44
C LYS A 83 2.14 2.73 -10.69
N ILE A 84 1.91 3.61 -11.65
CA ILE A 84 1.42 3.23 -12.97
C ILE A 84 2.67 2.95 -13.83
N LEU A 85 3.18 1.72 -13.73
CA LEU A 85 4.12 1.20 -14.72
C LEU A 85 3.27 0.54 -15.80
N ALA A 86 3.02 1.26 -16.89
CA ALA A 86 2.42 0.66 -18.07
C ALA A 86 3.55 0.13 -18.96
N PRO A 87 3.61 -1.17 -19.28
CA PRO A 87 4.20 -1.57 -20.55
C PRO A 87 3.42 -0.83 -21.63
N ASN A 88 4.12 -0.18 -22.55
CA ASN A 88 3.48 0.32 -23.75
C ASN A 88 2.83 -0.90 -24.42
N GLU A 89 1.49 -0.95 -24.42
CA GLU A 89 0.65 -1.93 -25.13
C GLU A 89 0.13 -3.19 -24.40
N SER A 90 0.28 -3.35 -23.08
CA SER A 90 -0.39 -4.46 -22.35
C SER A 90 -1.91 -4.47 -22.55
N LEU A 91 -2.49 -5.60 -22.95
CA LEU A 91 -3.94 -5.81 -23.11
C LEU A 91 -4.62 -6.36 -21.86
N ILE A 92 -3.83 -6.66 -20.82
CA ILE A 92 -4.32 -7.06 -19.49
C ILE A 92 -4.42 -5.84 -18.56
N PHE A 93 -3.50 -4.87 -18.70
CA PHE A 93 -3.46 -3.70 -17.83
C PHE A 93 -4.60 -2.72 -18.10
N PHE A 94 -5.45 -2.50 -17.09
CA PHE A 94 -6.61 -1.60 -17.19
C PHE A 94 -6.25 -0.19 -17.64
N GLY A 95 -5.09 0.34 -17.24
CA GLY A 95 -4.66 1.69 -17.60
C GLY A 95 -4.25 1.84 -19.07
N THR A 96 -3.83 0.76 -19.71
CA THR A 96 -3.58 0.74 -21.16
C THR A 96 -4.89 0.62 -21.92
N ILE A 97 -5.77 -0.31 -21.51
CA ILE A 97 -7.09 -0.53 -22.13
C ILE A 97 -7.92 0.75 -22.08
N ALA A 98 -7.96 1.45 -20.94
CA ALA A 98 -8.73 2.68 -20.76
C ALA A 98 -8.29 3.84 -21.69
N LYS A 99 -7.07 3.78 -22.25
CA LYS A 99 -6.55 4.78 -23.20
C LYS A 99 -6.83 4.41 -24.66
N MET A 100 -7.27 3.18 -24.94
CA MET A 100 -7.59 2.70 -26.29
C MET A 100 -9.05 3.01 -26.65
N LYS A 101 -9.34 3.21 -27.93
CA LYS A 101 -10.72 3.14 -28.42
C LYS A 101 -11.19 1.69 -28.35
N PHE A 102 -12.49 1.49 -28.13
CA PHE A 102 -13.06 0.14 -28.03
C PHE A 102 -12.78 -0.71 -29.27
N ASP A 103 -12.93 -0.16 -30.48
CA ASP A 103 -12.69 -0.91 -31.72
C ASP A 103 -11.21 -1.31 -31.88
N ASP A 104 -10.29 -0.42 -31.49
CA ASP A 104 -8.84 -0.71 -31.49
C ASP A 104 -8.50 -1.81 -30.49
N PHE A 105 -9.02 -1.72 -29.27
CA PHE A 105 -8.84 -2.75 -28.24
C PHE A 105 -9.41 -4.10 -28.70
N LYS A 106 -10.66 -4.12 -29.20
CA LYS A 106 -11.32 -5.32 -29.70
C LYS A 106 -10.51 -5.97 -30.83
N SER A 107 -10.02 -5.17 -31.76
CA SER A 107 -9.18 -5.64 -32.86
C SER A 107 -7.85 -6.21 -32.36
N LYS A 108 -7.12 -5.48 -31.51
CA LYS A 108 -5.86 -5.97 -30.94
C LYS A 108 -6.06 -7.26 -30.14
N PHE A 109 -7.04 -7.28 -29.25
CA PHE A 109 -7.35 -8.45 -28.41
C PHE A 109 -7.72 -9.68 -29.25
N SER A 110 -8.56 -9.51 -30.28
CA SER A 110 -8.97 -10.64 -31.14
C SER A 110 -7.83 -11.22 -31.98
N ASN A 111 -6.79 -10.41 -32.24
CA ASN A 111 -5.63 -10.79 -33.06
C ASN A 111 -4.40 -11.17 -32.21
N THR A 112 -4.52 -11.18 -30.88
CA THR A 112 -3.41 -11.51 -29.98
C THR A 112 -3.11 -13.01 -30.04
N SER A 113 -1.85 -13.38 -30.25
CA SER A 113 -1.46 -14.79 -30.23
C SER A 113 -1.40 -15.33 -28.78
N PRO A 114 -1.54 -16.64 -28.56
CA PRO A 114 -1.33 -17.25 -27.24
C PRO A 114 0.05 -16.94 -26.66
N GLU A 115 1.08 -16.83 -27.51
CA GLU A 115 2.44 -16.47 -27.13
C GLU A 115 2.54 -15.02 -26.63
N ASP A 116 1.92 -14.07 -27.36
CA ASP A 116 1.88 -12.66 -26.95
C ASP A 116 1.09 -12.47 -25.64
N TYR A 117 -0.02 -13.19 -25.48
CA TYR A 117 -0.80 -13.18 -24.24
C TYR A 117 0.01 -13.73 -23.06
N PHE A 118 0.75 -14.83 -23.28
CA PHE A 118 1.63 -15.40 -22.27
C PHE A 118 2.74 -14.41 -21.87
N ASP A 119 3.34 -13.71 -22.83
CA ASP A 119 4.37 -12.70 -22.56
C ASP A 119 3.81 -11.51 -21.76
N ASP A 120 2.63 -11.00 -22.14
CA ASP A 120 1.94 -9.93 -21.39
C ASP A 120 1.64 -10.37 -19.95
N LEU A 121 1.17 -11.62 -19.74
CA LEU A 121 0.98 -12.18 -18.40
C LEU A 121 2.26 -12.17 -17.57
N LEU A 122 3.40 -12.57 -18.15
CA LEU A 122 4.69 -12.57 -17.45
C LEU A 122 5.14 -11.16 -17.09
N HIS A 123 4.98 -10.20 -18.01
CA HIS A 123 5.24 -8.78 -17.74
C HIS A 123 4.36 -8.26 -16.60
N GLN A 124 3.06 -8.57 -16.60
CA GLN A 124 2.16 -8.19 -15.52
C GLN A 124 2.54 -8.84 -14.19
N VAL A 125 2.95 -10.11 -14.18
CA VAL A 125 3.44 -10.78 -12.96
C VAL A 125 4.68 -10.09 -12.40
N HIS A 126 5.61 -9.68 -13.26
CA HIS A 126 6.82 -8.97 -12.85
C HIS A 126 6.49 -7.60 -12.26
N ILE A 127 5.76 -6.74 -12.98
CA ILE A 127 5.39 -5.40 -12.54
C ILE A 127 4.59 -5.45 -11.24
N ASN A 128 3.58 -6.33 -11.15
CA ASN A 128 2.80 -6.45 -9.93
C ASN A 128 3.63 -6.99 -8.76
N SER A 129 4.70 -7.76 -9.01
CA SER A 129 5.62 -8.17 -7.96
C SER A 129 6.50 -7.01 -7.47
N GLU A 130 6.97 -6.13 -8.36
CA GLU A 130 7.69 -4.91 -7.98
C GLU A 130 6.81 -3.97 -7.14
N ILE A 131 5.58 -3.71 -7.61
CA ILE A 131 4.58 -2.92 -6.88
C ILE A 131 4.36 -3.50 -5.48
N LEU A 132 4.17 -4.82 -5.39
CA LEU A 132 3.93 -5.49 -4.12
C LEU A 132 5.13 -5.38 -3.18
N CYS A 133 6.35 -5.53 -3.69
CA CYS A 133 7.58 -5.41 -2.91
C CYS A 133 7.68 -4.03 -2.24
N GLU A 134 7.44 -2.97 -3.00
CA GLU A 134 7.48 -1.61 -2.48
C GLU A 134 6.34 -1.31 -1.51
N LYS A 135 5.11 -1.75 -1.81
CA LYS A 135 3.97 -1.61 -0.89
C LYS A 135 4.28 -2.22 0.48
N PHE A 136 4.87 -3.42 0.49
CA PHE A 136 5.30 -4.07 1.73
C PHE A 136 6.46 -3.35 2.41
N TYR A 137 7.42 -2.81 1.66
CA TYR A 137 8.51 -2.01 2.22
C TYR A 137 7.95 -0.82 3.01
N TYR A 138 7.07 -0.02 2.40
CA TYR A 138 6.47 1.13 3.08
C TYR A 138 5.54 0.73 4.23
N LEU A 139 4.75 -0.35 4.09
CA LEU A 139 3.92 -0.86 5.18
C LEU A 139 4.80 -1.27 6.38
N LYS A 140 5.91 -1.97 6.14
CA LYS A 140 6.86 -2.36 7.20
C LYS A 140 7.43 -1.12 7.88
N SER A 141 7.90 -0.13 7.12
CA SER A 141 8.43 1.10 7.68
C SER A 141 7.39 1.85 8.53
N SER A 142 6.14 1.98 8.05
CA SER A 142 5.06 2.58 8.83
C SER A 142 4.82 1.85 10.16
N ILE A 143 4.74 0.52 10.15
CA ILE A 143 4.54 -0.28 11.36
C ILE A 143 5.70 -0.05 12.35
N THR A 144 6.95 0.00 11.88
CA THR A 144 8.10 0.31 12.73
C THR A 144 7.97 1.69 13.39
N TRP A 145 7.54 2.72 12.65
CA TRP A 145 7.34 4.06 13.22
C TRP A 145 6.18 4.11 14.23
N ILE A 146 5.11 3.36 14.03
CA ILE A 146 4.05 3.23 15.04
C ILE A 146 4.58 2.57 16.30
N ILE A 147 5.35 1.48 16.19
CA ILE A 147 5.93 0.80 17.35
C ILE A 147 6.84 1.77 18.15
N ILE A 148 7.65 2.56 17.45
CA ILE A 148 8.49 3.60 18.09
C ILE A 148 7.61 4.69 18.74
N ALA A 149 6.51 5.09 18.09
CA ALA A 149 5.59 6.10 18.62
C ALA A 149 4.85 5.67 19.89
N VAL A 150 4.63 4.37 20.11
CA VAL A 150 3.92 3.86 21.29
C VAL A 150 4.54 4.34 22.60
N ILE A 151 5.87 4.36 22.71
CA ILE A 151 6.56 4.73 23.95
C ILE A 151 6.29 6.20 24.35
N PRO A 152 6.65 7.22 23.54
CA PRO A 152 6.35 8.60 23.90
C PRO A 152 4.85 8.87 23.96
N TRP A 153 4.03 8.16 23.18
CA TRP A 153 2.57 8.27 23.25
C TRP A 153 2.04 7.85 24.63
N LEU A 154 2.46 6.70 25.17
CA LEU A 154 2.06 6.26 26.51
C LEU A 154 2.51 7.25 27.61
N ILE A 155 3.73 7.78 27.50
CA ILE A 155 4.24 8.79 28.44
C ILE A 155 3.39 10.08 28.37
N ALA A 156 3.00 10.51 27.16
CA ALA A 156 2.11 11.66 26.97
C ALA A 156 0.76 11.46 27.66
N LEU A 157 0.19 10.25 27.59
CA LEU A 157 -1.08 9.93 28.25
C LEU A 157 -0.95 9.94 29.78
N TYR A 158 0.15 9.41 30.31
CA TYR A 158 0.45 9.45 31.72
C TYR A 158 0.54 10.91 32.24
N PHE A 159 1.26 11.77 31.54
CA PHE A 159 1.34 13.20 31.89
C PHE A 159 -0.02 13.92 31.85
N ALA A 160 -0.92 13.51 30.94
CA ALA A 160 -2.27 14.04 30.85
C ALA A 160 -3.25 13.47 31.90
N GLY A 161 -2.79 12.57 32.78
CA GLY A 161 -3.61 11.92 33.80
C GLY A 161 -4.71 11.02 33.23
N LEU A 162 -4.50 10.46 32.03
CA LEU A 162 -5.43 9.50 31.44
C LEU A 162 -5.23 8.08 31.98
N TYR A 163 -4.04 7.78 32.52
CA TYR A 163 -3.65 6.50 33.12
C TYR A 163 -2.56 6.72 34.18
#